data_AF-A0A9X5CSC4-F1
#
_entry.id   AF-A0A9X5CSC4-F1
#
_cell.length_a   1.000
_cell.length_b   1.000
_cell.length_c   1.000
_cell.angle_alpha   90.00
_cell.angle_beta   90.00
_cell.angle_gamma   90.00
#
_symmetry.space_group_name_H-M   'P 1'
#
loop_
_entity.id
_entity.type
_entity.pdbx_description
1 polymer ?
#
loop_
_entity_poly.entity_id
_entity_poly.type
_entity_poly.pdbx_seq_one_letter_code
_entity_poly.pdbx_strand_id
1 'polypeptide(L)'
;MRAIPTQRETTSCASDVRGRMRVEATLSGSPLAPGSARAMLRKALTEWAQSSADGADLLTGRVGDDAALVASELVTNAVVHAGTDVHLTCRLEEDTGALVVEVADRHPSRAPRDDAAEAPAHDIPE
;
A
#
# COMPACT_ATOMS: atom_id res chain seq x y z
N MET A 1 10.55 26.54 -30.18
CA MET A 1 10.18 25.13 -30.40
C MET A 1 11.09 24.27 -29.52
N ARG A 2 10.65 23.89 -28.31
CA ARG A 2 11.40 22.99 -27.43
C ARG A 2 10.58 21.72 -27.26
N ALA A 3 11.19 20.58 -27.59
CA ALA A 3 10.54 19.28 -27.59
C ALA A 3 10.21 18.85 -26.16
N ILE A 4 8.99 18.34 -25.98
CA ILE A 4 8.51 17.69 -24.76
C ILE A 4 9.28 16.37 -24.62
N PRO A 5 9.96 16.09 -23.50
CA PRO A 5 10.53 14.77 -23.27
C PRO A 5 9.39 13.75 -23.22
N THR A 6 9.42 12.79 -24.12
CA THR A 6 8.46 11.69 -24.20
C THR A 6 8.48 10.88 -22.92
N GLN A 7 7.27 10.70 -22.39
CA GLN A 7 6.87 9.88 -21.26
C GLN A 7 7.77 8.64 -21.08
N ARG A 8 8.34 8.47 -19.88
CA ARG A 8 9.06 7.27 -19.48
C ARG A 8 8.05 6.12 -19.44
N GLU A 9 8.16 5.20 -20.38
CA GLU A 9 7.43 3.95 -20.36
C GLU A 9 7.89 3.17 -19.12
N THR A 10 7.07 3.14 -18.07
CA THR A 10 7.27 2.24 -16.95
C THR A 10 6.93 0.85 -17.46
N THR A 11 7.93 0.16 -18.02
CA THR A 11 7.85 -1.26 -18.33
C THR A 11 7.42 -2.00 -17.07
N SER A 12 6.18 -2.48 -17.07
CA SER A 12 5.64 -3.37 -16.05
C SER A 12 6.42 -4.69 -16.12
N CYS A 13 7.53 -4.73 -15.39
CA CYS A 13 8.27 -5.93 -15.09
C CYS A 13 8.23 -6.08 -13.57
N ALA A 14 7.31 -6.90 -13.07
CA ALA A 14 7.39 -7.38 -11.69
C ALA A 14 6.82 -8.81 -11.63
N SER A 15 7.66 -9.73 -12.10
CA SER A 15 7.91 -11.04 -11.48
C SER A 15 6.70 -11.75 -10.86
N ASP A 16 6.04 -12.57 -11.67
CA ASP A 16 5.19 -13.66 -11.22
C ASP A 16 6.05 -14.81 -10.64
N VAL A 17 6.70 -14.59 -9.48
CA VAL A 17 7.44 -15.67 -8.76
C VAL A 17 7.38 -15.50 -7.24
N ARG A 18 6.41 -16.21 -6.65
CA ARG A 18 6.44 -16.89 -5.32
C ARG A 18 6.62 -16.04 -4.05
N GLY A 19 5.55 -15.37 -3.64
CA GLY A 19 5.21 -15.33 -2.21
C GLY A 19 4.22 -16.45 -1.92
N ARG A 20 4.56 -17.46 -1.12
CA ARG A 20 3.61 -18.53 -0.72
C ARG A 20 2.34 -17.99 -0.05
N MET A 21 2.39 -16.75 0.44
CA MET A 21 1.35 -16.12 1.23
C MET A 21 0.98 -14.78 0.62
N ARG A 22 -0.18 -14.75 -0.05
CA ARG A 22 -0.74 -13.56 -0.69
C ARG A 22 -2.24 -13.51 -0.43
N VAL A 23 -2.75 -12.31 -0.18
CA VAL A 23 -4.17 -12.00 -0.15
C VAL A 23 -4.42 -10.79 -1.02
N GLU A 24 -5.54 -10.77 -1.72
CA GLU A 24 -5.98 -9.62 -2.48
C GLU A 24 -7.50 -9.48 -2.43
N ALA A 25 -7.96 -8.25 -2.66
CA ALA A 25 -9.37 -7.96 -2.75
C ALA A 25 -9.61 -6.62 -3.43
N THR A 26 -10.85 -6.47 -3.91
CA THR A 26 -11.39 -5.18 -4.34
C THR A 26 -12.29 -4.63 -3.24
N LEU A 27 -11.97 -3.42 -2.78
CA LEU A 27 -12.74 -2.67 -1.79
C LEU A 27 -13.58 -1.62 -2.52
N SER A 28 -14.83 -1.42 -2.10
CA SER A 28 -15.65 -0.36 -2.68
C SER A 28 -15.07 1.02 -2.35
N GLY A 29 -15.24 2.00 -3.24
CA GLY A 29 -14.85 3.40 -3.02
C GLY A 29 -15.66 4.15 -1.95
N SER A 30 -15.91 3.52 -0.80
CA SER A 30 -16.77 4.01 0.28
C SER A 30 -16.00 4.27 1.57
N PRO A 31 -16.55 5.08 2.52
CA PRO A 31 -15.92 5.33 3.81
C PRO A 31 -15.66 4.08 4.68
N LEU A 32 -16.24 2.93 4.32
CA LEU A 32 -16.02 1.66 5.01
C LEU A 32 -14.74 0.95 4.56
N ALA A 33 -14.17 1.29 3.40
CA ALA A 33 -13.04 0.61 2.80
C ALA A 33 -11.79 0.54 3.69
N PRO A 34 -11.37 1.61 4.41
CA PRO A 34 -10.22 1.53 5.31
C PRO A 34 -10.44 0.53 6.46
N GLY A 35 -11.68 0.38 6.93
CA GLY A 35 -12.05 -0.65 7.90
C GLY A 35 -11.94 -2.06 7.32
N SER A 36 -12.47 -2.27 6.11
CA SER A 36 -12.37 -3.54 5.39
C SER A 36 -10.93 -3.94 5.07
N ALA A 37 -10.08 -2.98 4.71
CA ALA A 37 -8.65 -3.18 4.47
C ALA A 37 -7.94 -3.72 5.71
N ARG A 38 -8.13 -3.06 6.86
CA ARG A 38 -7.56 -3.50 8.16
C ARG A 38 -8.03 -4.89 8.54
N ALA A 39 -9.33 -5.18 8.39
CA ALA A 39 -9.90 -6.47 8.73
C ALA A 39 -9.32 -7.61 7.89
N MET A 40 -9.21 -7.39 6.57
CA MET A 40 -8.60 -8.35 5.64
C MET A 40 -7.12 -8.58 5.95
N LEU A 41 -6.35 -7.52 6.17
CA LEU A 41 -4.93 -7.65 6.46
C LEU A 41 -4.69 -8.41 7.76
N ARG A 42 -5.40 -8.04 8.85
CA ARG A 42 -5.30 -8.75 10.13
C ARG A 42 -5.68 -10.21 10.02
N LYS A 43 -6.74 -10.52 9.26
CA LYS A 43 -7.15 -11.90 9.00
C LYS A 43 -6.04 -12.66 8.29
N ALA A 44 -5.49 -12.12 7.21
CA ALA A 44 -4.43 -12.76 6.44
C ALA A 44 -3.16 -12.97 7.27
N LEU A 45 -2.70 -11.95 8.01
CA LEU A 45 -1.54 -12.07 8.88
C LEU A 45 -1.73 -13.12 9.98
N THR A 46 -2.94 -13.25 10.51
CA THR A 46 -3.28 -14.30 11.50
C THR A 46 -3.22 -15.69 10.88
N GLU A 47 -3.79 -15.87 9.69
CA GLU A 47 -3.74 -17.14 8.95
C GLU A 47 -2.29 -17.51 8.57
N TRP A 48 -1.48 -16.51 8.23
CA TRP A 48 -0.09 -16.71 7.87
C TRP A 48 0.78 -17.06 9.08
N ALA A 49 0.59 -16.36 10.19
CA ALA A 49 1.26 -16.66 11.45
C ALA A 49 0.98 -18.10 11.95
N GLN A 50 -0.22 -18.63 11.70
CA GLN A 50 -0.57 -20.01 12.05
C GLN A 50 0.08 -21.06 11.13
N SER A 51 0.44 -20.66 9.91
CA SER A 51 1.01 -21.55 8.90
C SER A 51 2.54 -21.54 8.88
N SER A 52 3.18 -20.54 9.51
CA SER A 52 4.63 -20.41 9.61
C SER A 52 5.11 -20.82 11.00
N ALA A 53 6.01 -21.81 11.07
CA ALA A 53 6.61 -22.25 12.33
C ALA A 53 7.54 -21.20 12.95
N ASP A 54 8.07 -20.29 12.12
CA ASP A 54 8.95 -19.20 12.50
C ASP A 54 8.26 -17.84 12.27
N GLY A 55 8.35 -16.94 13.26
CA GLY A 55 8.01 -15.53 13.08
C GLY A 55 6.54 -15.13 13.24
N ALA A 56 5.67 -16.02 13.75
CA ALA A 56 4.25 -15.73 14.00
C ALA A 56 4.02 -14.43 14.81
N ASP A 57 4.78 -14.23 15.88
CA ASP A 57 4.69 -13.04 16.75
C ASP A 57 5.07 -11.73 16.05
N LEU A 58 5.94 -11.78 15.03
CA LEU A 58 6.31 -10.59 14.28
C LEU A 58 5.15 -10.13 13.38
N LEU A 59 4.45 -11.07 12.73
CA LEU A 59 3.34 -10.79 11.82
C LEU A 59 2.07 -10.32 12.57
N THR A 60 1.82 -10.81 13.78
CA THR A 60 0.66 -10.39 14.59
C THR A 60 0.97 -9.31 15.62
N GLY A 61 2.25 -8.94 15.78
CA GLY A 61 2.71 -7.88 16.67
C GLY A 61 2.75 -6.50 16.02
N ARG A 62 3.70 -5.67 16.43
CA ARG A 62 3.81 -4.26 15.99
C ARG A 62 3.87 -4.10 14.47
N VAL A 63 4.54 -5.00 13.75
CA VAL A 63 4.59 -4.95 12.28
C VAL A 63 3.21 -5.13 11.66
N GLY A 64 2.38 -6.03 12.20
CA GLY A 64 1.01 -6.23 11.73
C GLY A 64 0.12 -5.02 12.00
N ASP A 65 0.28 -4.37 13.16
CA ASP A 65 -0.44 -3.14 13.49
C ASP A 65 0.00 -1.96 12.61
N ASP A 66 1.31 -1.78 12.41
CA ASP A 66 1.88 -0.76 11.52
C ASP A 66 1.40 -0.98 10.07
N ALA A 67 1.38 -2.22 9.60
CA ALA A 67 0.89 -2.55 8.26
C ALA A 67 -0.62 -2.28 8.10
N ALA A 68 -1.42 -2.56 9.14
CA ALA A 68 -2.86 -2.25 9.14
C ALA A 68 -3.11 -0.74 9.10
N LEU A 69 -2.30 0.05 9.82
CA LEU A 69 -2.33 1.50 9.75
C LEU A 69 -1.96 1.99 8.35
N VAL A 70 -0.84 1.55 7.79
CA VAL A 70 -0.41 1.92 6.42
C VAL A 70 -1.49 1.58 5.39
N ALA A 71 -2.07 0.38 5.45
CA ALA A 71 -3.17 0.00 4.56
C ALA A 71 -4.38 0.91 4.70
N SER A 72 -4.75 1.29 5.94
CA SER A 72 -5.85 2.22 6.20
C SER A 72 -5.60 3.60 5.60
N GLU A 73 -4.40 4.15 5.76
CA GLU A 73 -4.05 5.47 5.23
C GLU A 73 -3.98 5.47 3.70
N LEU A 74 -3.37 4.46 3.10
CA LEU A 74 -3.30 4.32 1.64
C LEU A 74 -4.70 4.17 1.03
N VAL A 75 -5.57 3.35 1.63
CA VAL A 75 -6.96 3.18 1.18
C VAL A 75 -7.78 4.45 1.43
N THR A 76 -7.54 5.17 2.53
CA THR A 76 -8.19 6.46 2.78
C THR A 76 -7.81 7.47 1.70
N ASN A 77 -6.53 7.56 1.35
CA ASN A 77 -6.05 8.41 0.26
C ASN A 77 -6.72 8.03 -1.06
N ALA A 78 -6.78 6.74 -1.39
CA ALA A 78 -7.45 6.24 -2.58
C ALA A 78 -8.95 6.61 -2.61
N VAL A 79 -9.69 6.36 -1.52
CA VAL A 79 -11.13 6.65 -1.46
C VAL A 79 -11.40 8.15 -1.50
N VAL A 80 -10.70 8.94 -0.69
CA VAL A 80 -10.92 10.40 -0.57
C VAL A 80 -10.53 11.12 -1.87
N HIS A 81 -9.55 10.61 -2.60
CA HIS A 81 -9.00 11.32 -3.75
C HIS A 81 -9.33 10.73 -5.12
N ALA A 82 -9.62 9.43 -5.22
CA ALA A 82 -10.03 8.79 -6.47
C ALA A 82 -11.52 8.45 -6.48
N GLY A 83 -12.13 8.12 -5.34
CA GLY A 83 -13.56 7.77 -5.24
C GLY A 83 -13.95 6.51 -6.01
N THR A 84 -12.97 5.71 -6.46
CA THR A 84 -13.14 4.46 -7.21
C THR A 84 -12.97 3.24 -6.30
N ASP A 85 -13.32 2.08 -6.83
CA ASP A 85 -12.96 0.82 -6.18
C ASP A 85 -11.43 0.68 -6.09
N VAL A 86 -10.97 0.19 -4.94
CA VAL A 86 -9.56 0.10 -4.58
C VAL A 86 -9.12 -1.35 -4.61
N HIS A 87 -8.06 -1.66 -5.34
CA HIS A 87 -7.43 -2.98 -5.31
C HIS A 87 -6.35 -3.02 -4.23
N LEU A 88 -6.54 -3.85 -3.20
CA LEU A 88 -5.57 -4.08 -2.15
C LEU A 88 -4.92 -5.44 -2.38
N THR A 89 -3.60 -5.49 -2.38
CA THR A 89 -2.82 -6.72 -2.39
C THR A 89 -1.85 -6.69 -1.22
N CYS A 90 -1.69 -7.83 -0.56
CA CYS A 90 -0.68 -8.02 0.46
C CYS A 90 0.04 -9.34 0.22
N ARG A 91 1.37 -9.33 0.31
CA ARG A 91 2.21 -10.53 0.12
C ARG A 91 3.38 -10.53 1.08
N LEU A 92 3.76 -11.73 1.55
CA LEU A 92 5.01 -11.95 2.27
C LEU A 92 6.07 -12.46 1.28
N GLU A 93 7.19 -11.75 1.16
CA GLU A 93 8.31 -12.16 0.31
C GLU A 93 9.11 -13.29 0.97
N GLU A 94 9.31 -14.40 0.25
CA GLU A 94 10.04 -15.56 0.79
C GLU A 94 11.51 -15.26 1.03
N ASP A 95 12.15 -14.46 0.17
CA ASP A 95 13.59 -14.20 0.22
C ASP A 95 13.98 -13.20 1.32
N THR A 96 13.13 -12.20 1.57
CA THR A 96 13.43 -11.09 2.49
C THR A 96 12.64 -11.15 3.79
N GLY A 97 11.53 -11.92 3.83
CA GLY A 97 10.55 -11.87 4.91
C GLY A 97 9.77 -10.55 4.97
N ALA A 98 9.87 -9.71 3.94
CA ALA A 98 9.21 -8.41 3.92
C ALA A 98 7.71 -8.57 3.65
N LEU A 99 6.90 -7.82 4.41
CA LEU A 99 5.49 -7.65 4.16
C LEU A 99 5.29 -6.51 3.15
N VAL A 100 4.77 -6.83 1.98
CA VAL A 100 4.49 -5.85 0.93
C VAL A 100 2.99 -5.61 0.88
N VAL A 101 2.60 -4.34 1.03
CA VAL A 101 1.21 -3.87 0.95
C VAL A 101 1.08 -2.92 -0.25
N GLU A 102 0.25 -3.30 -1.22
CA GLU A 102 0.03 -2.57 -2.46
C GLU A 102 -1.42 -2.12 -2.55
N VAL A 103 -1.65 -0.84 -2.82
CA VAL A 103 -2.97 -0.23 -2.97
C VAL A 103 -3.04 0.48 -4.32
N ALA A 104 -3.99 0.08 -5.17
CA ALA A 104 -4.19 0.67 -6.49
C ALA A 104 -5.61 1.23 -6.64
N ASP A 105 -5.71 2.54 -6.86
CA ASP A 105 -6.97 3.27 -7.07
C ASP A 105 -7.36 3.40 -8.56
N ARG A 106 -6.48 2.95 -9.46
CA ARG A 106 -6.62 3.00 -10.94
C ARG A 106 -7.04 4.39 -11.46
N HIS A 107 -6.61 5.47 -10.80
CA HIS A 107 -6.96 6.84 -11.21
C HIS A 107 -5.76 7.60 -11.79
N PRO A 108 -5.48 7.48 -13.11
CA PRO A 108 -4.25 8.01 -13.72
C PRO A 108 -4.18 9.54 -13.79
N SER A 109 -5.26 10.27 -13.54
CA SER A 109 -5.31 11.74 -13.62
C SER A 109 -4.81 12.46 -12.38
N ARG A 110 -4.46 11.74 -11.31
CA ARG A 110 -3.94 12.33 -10.06
C ARG A 110 -2.62 11.69 -9.66
N ALA A 111 -1.52 12.40 -9.86
CA ALA A 111 -0.22 11.96 -9.37
C ALA A 111 -0.21 11.96 -7.82
N PRO A 112 0.51 11.02 -7.18
CA PRO A 112 0.83 11.12 -5.75
C PRO A 112 1.48 12.47 -5.45
N ARG A 113 1.10 13.11 -4.33
CA ARG A 113 1.81 14.30 -3.85
C ARG A 113 3.18 13.84 -3.33
N ASP A 114 4.24 14.41 -3.88
CA ASP A 114 5.59 14.17 -3.41
C ASP A 114 5.92 15.26 -2.39
N ASP A 115 5.87 14.94 -1.10
CA ASP A 115 6.06 15.90 0.00
C ASP A 115 7.54 16.34 0.15
N ALA A 116 8.42 15.98 -0.79
CA ALA A 116 9.83 16.37 -0.79
C ALA A 116 10.09 17.88 -1.02
N ALA A 117 9.05 18.69 -1.22
CA ALA A 117 9.19 20.09 -1.66
C ALA A 117 8.56 21.16 -0.76
N GLU A 118 8.19 20.86 0.50
CA GLU A 118 7.68 21.90 1.40
C GLU A 118 8.32 21.84 2.78
N ALA A 119 9.60 22.22 2.85
CA ALA A 119 10.12 22.85 4.06
C ALA A 119 9.68 24.32 4.04
N PRO A 120 8.76 24.76 4.91
CA PRO A 120 8.42 26.18 4.99
C PRO A 120 9.64 26.93 5.51
N ALA A 121 10.20 27.81 4.67
CA ALA A 121 11.19 28.79 5.10
C ALA A 121 10.55 29.64 6.20
N HIS A 122 10.90 29.35 7.45
CA HIS A 122 10.56 30.21 8.57
C HIS A 122 11.47 31.43 8.48
N ASP A 123 11.05 32.44 7.70
CA ASP A 123 11.58 33.78 7.85
C ASP A 123 11.10 34.32 9.20
N ILE A 124 11.99 34.27 10.19
CA ILE A 124 11.86 35.06 11.42
C ILE A 124 12.49 36.42 11.10
N PRO A 125 11.72 37.54 11.02
CA PRO A 125 12.31 38.86 10.94
C PRO A 125 12.81 39.30 12.32
N GLU A 126 13.99 39.91 12.34
CA GLU A 126 14.62 40.56 13.52
C GLU A 126 13.81 41.73 14.09
#